data_AF-A0A1Y2GA60-F1
#
_entry.id   AF-A0A1Y2GA60-F1
#
_cell.length_a   1.000
_cell.length_b   1.000
_cell.length_c   1.000
_cell.angle_alpha   90.00
_cell.angle_beta   90.00
_cell.angle_gamma   90.00
#
_symmetry.space_group_name_H-M   'P 1'
#
loop_
_entity.id
_entity.type
_entity.pdbx_description
1 polymer ?
#
loop_
_entity_poly.entity_id
_entity_poly.type
_entity_poly.pdbx_seq_one_letter_code
_entity_poly.pdbx_strand_id
1 'polypeptide(L)'
;MENALRALRNREVDPEIRKARQGDKTFENSKATTLFDFLDEASLQRLQEESNGRMSRIEEITNRLQELVTYLINQRTEFKGYLSSAITLDESALSFAREKMQLQEQHTLTMADSLVSLANHYDQVAQVLTADIQPTEEELYVLKSDTNEVMVIIGELQDSLALVQATSEEISIREHLYATAYQEAVAIFKKIEALEPYLRSLVEVFRTAESLDEDFRSTEKLIAEINSLAIWYEEFHNSYGALTLEIVRRHQAHEAQQQLARDFIARMEASYADEMYSRALFSERHGKFLPVDLCPAFADPPVQYEVIPHGEWRLPMPTRATLQLVEEARNRDYDRSAHA
;
A
#
# COMPACT_ATOMS: atom_id res chain seq x y z
N MET A 1 -13.33 -4.38 -13.72
CA MET A 1 -12.58 -4.64 -14.97
C MET A 1 -12.80 -6.05 -15.52
N GLU A 2 -12.56 -7.12 -14.75
CA GLU A 2 -12.76 -8.51 -15.24
C GLU A 2 -14.15 -8.78 -15.80
N ASN A 3 -15.21 -8.28 -15.16
CA ASN A 3 -16.58 -8.44 -15.65
C ASN A 3 -16.78 -7.82 -17.05
N ALA A 4 -16.19 -6.63 -17.31
CA ALA A 4 -16.27 -5.96 -18.60
C ALA A 4 -15.48 -6.73 -19.67
N LEU A 5 -14.27 -7.20 -19.36
CA LEU A 5 -13.48 -8.02 -20.28
C LEU A 5 -14.17 -9.35 -20.59
N ARG A 6 -14.80 -9.99 -19.60
CA ARG A 6 -15.59 -11.21 -19.78
C ARG A 6 -16.80 -10.97 -20.68
N ALA A 7 -17.50 -9.84 -20.50
CA ALA A 7 -18.61 -9.46 -21.36
C ALA A 7 -18.17 -9.26 -22.82
N LEU A 8 -17.00 -8.67 -23.04
CA LEU A 8 -16.43 -8.50 -24.39
C LEU A 8 -15.95 -9.81 -25.02
N ARG A 9 -15.35 -10.72 -24.24
CA ARG A 9 -14.95 -12.07 -24.71
C ARG A 9 -16.14 -12.94 -25.10
N ASN A 10 -17.25 -12.82 -24.37
CA ASN A 10 -18.46 -13.60 -24.65
C ASN A 10 -19.31 -13.01 -25.80
N ARG A 11 -18.98 -11.81 -26.28
CA ARG A 11 -19.74 -11.13 -27.33
C ARG A 11 -19.06 -11.33 -28.69
N GLU A 12 -19.61 -12.25 -29.48
CA GLU A 12 -19.18 -12.46 -30.85
C GLU A 12 -19.62 -11.31 -31.75
N VAL A 13 -18.75 -10.93 -32.70
CA VAL A 13 -19.07 -9.96 -33.73
C VAL A 13 -19.76 -10.67 -34.88
N ASP A 14 -20.84 -10.07 -35.39
CA ASP A 14 -21.66 -10.67 -36.44
C ASP A 14 -20.79 -10.99 -37.68
N PRO A 15 -20.87 -12.22 -38.22
CA PRO A 15 -20.06 -12.65 -39.36
C PRO A 15 -20.18 -11.77 -40.61
N GLU A 16 -21.35 -11.19 -40.89
CA GLU A 16 -21.56 -10.34 -42.07
C GLU A 16 -20.97 -8.94 -41.86
N ILE A 17 -21.02 -8.43 -40.64
CA ILE A 17 -20.31 -7.20 -40.25
C ILE A 17 -18.79 -7.39 -40.39
N ARG A 18 -18.27 -8.59 -40.05
CA ARG A 18 -16.86 -8.95 -40.23
C ARG A 18 -16.47 -9.06 -41.71
N LYS A 19 -17.30 -9.68 -42.55
CA LYS A 19 -17.03 -9.85 -43.99
C LYS A 19 -17.01 -8.51 -44.73
N ALA A 20 -17.91 -7.58 -44.41
CA ALA A 20 -17.91 -6.24 -44.98
C ALA A 20 -16.56 -5.51 -44.81
N ARG A 21 -15.82 -5.83 -43.73
CA ARG A 21 -14.49 -5.29 -43.45
C ARG A 21 -13.38 -5.89 -44.32
N GLN A 22 -13.50 -7.15 -44.74
CA GLN A 22 -12.44 -7.84 -45.51
C GLN A 22 -12.25 -7.26 -46.93
N GLY A 23 -13.22 -6.49 -47.43
CA GLY A 23 -13.11 -5.76 -48.69
C GLY A 23 -12.25 -4.49 -48.61
N ASP A 24 -11.94 -4.00 -47.41
CA ASP A 24 -11.22 -2.74 -47.18
C ASP A 24 -9.77 -3.03 -46.73
N LYS A 25 -8.78 -2.78 -47.59
CA LYS A 25 -7.36 -3.16 -47.42
C LYS A 25 -6.63 -2.43 -46.29
N THR A 26 -7.32 -1.59 -45.53
CA THR A 26 -6.78 -0.62 -44.58
C THR A 26 -6.72 -1.13 -43.13
N PHE A 27 -7.29 -2.29 -42.80
CA PHE A 27 -7.37 -2.77 -41.42
C PHE A 27 -6.72 -4.14 -41.20
N GLU A 28 -5.66 -4.17 -40.37
CA GLU A 28 -4.84 -5.35 -40.04
C GLU A 28 -5.57 -6.44 -39.21
N ASN A 29 -6.71 -6.14 -38.58
CA ASN A 29 -7.48 -7.09 -37.73
C ASN A 29 -8.48 -7.97 -38.51
N SER A 30 -8.03 -8.63 -39.59
CA SER A 30 -8.85 -9.48 -40.47
C SER A 30 -9.47 -10.73 -39.78
N LYS A 31 -9.01 -11.06 -38.56
CA LYS A 31 -9.43 -12.27 -37.81
C LYS A 31 -10.28 -12.02 -36.56
N ALA A 32 -10.51 -10.78 -36.15
CA ALA A 32 -11.24 -10.47 -34.91
C ALA A 32 -12.63 -11.14 -34.89
N THR A 33 -12.84 -12.04 -33.93
CA THR A 33 -14.04 -12.88 -33.72
C THR A 33 -14.96 -12.32 -32.64
N THR A 34 -14.37 -11.79 -31.58
CA THR A 34 -15.07 -11.24 -30.43
C THR A 34 -14.80 -9.74 -30.32
N LEU A 35 -15.61 -9.02 -29.55
CA LEU A 35 -15.32 -7.60 -29.28
C LEU A 35 -13.99 -7.41 -28.52
N PHE A 36 -13.54 -8.42 -27.79
CA PHE A 36 -12.25 -8.41 -27.10
C PHE A 36 -11.06 -8.31 -28.06
N ASP A 37 -11.15 -8.89 -29.26
CA ASP A 37 -10.05 -8.87 -30.26
C ASP A 37 -9.78 -7.48 -30.85
N PHE A 38 -10.60 -6.49 -30.50
CA PHE A 38 -10.42 -5.08 -30.88
C PHE A 38 -9.67 -4.27 -29.81
N LEU A 39 -9.34 -4.91 -28.68
CA LEU A 39 -8.63 -4.28 -27.59
C LEU A 39 -7.12 -4.52 -27.70
N ASP A 40 -6.35 -3.54 -27.22
CA ASP A 40 -4.91 -3.70 -27.02
C ASP A 40 -4.64 -4.43 -25.70
N GLU A 41 -4.55 -5.76 -25.77
CA GLU A 41 -4.25 -6.64 -24.64
C GLU A 41 -2.87 -6.33 -24.02
N ALA A 42 -1.90 -5.88 -24.81
CA ALA A 42 -0.56 -5.55 -24.31
C ALA A 42 -0.58 -4.30 -23.42
N SER A 43 -1.42 -3.31 -23.73
CA SER A 43 -1.61 -2.15 -22.85
C SER A 43 -2.35 -2.51 -21.56
N LEU A 44 -3.34 -3.40 -21.63
CA LEU A 44 -4.08 -3.90 -20.47
C LEU A 44 -3.17 -4.66 -19.50
N GLN A 45 -2.36 -5.57 -20.04
CA GLN A 45 -1.44 -6.37 -19.25
C GLN A 45 -0.39 -5.49 -18.57
N ARG A 46 0.18 -4.51 -19.30
CA ARG A 46 1.12 -3.54 -18.71
C ARG A 46 0.51 -2.75 -17.55
N LEU A 47 -0.73 -2.28 -17.70
CA LEU A 47 -1.44 -1.52 -16.67
C LEU A 47 -1.68 -2.39 -15.42
N GLN A 48 -2.05 -3.66 -15.61
CA GLN A 48 -2.26 -4.61 -14.52
C GLN A 48 -0.96 -4.98 -13.81
N GLU A 49 0.12 -5.25 -14.56
CA GLU A 49 1.44 -5.53 -14.03
C GLU A 49 2.00 -4.34 -13.25
N GLU A 50 1.83 -3.12 -13.76
CA GLU A 50 2.26 -1.91 -13.06
C GLU A 50 1.47 -1.68 -11.77
N SER A 51 0.14 -1.83 -11.80
CA SER A 51 -0.72 -1.70 -10.63
C SER A 51 -0.37 -2.73 -9.55
N ASN A 52 -0.25 -4.01 -9.93
CA ASN A 52 0.13 -5.09 -9.01
C ASN A 52 1.53 -4.85 -8.44
N GLY A 53 2.50 -4.47 -9.28
CA GLY A 53 3.87 -4.21 -8.86
C GLY A 53 4.02 -3.00 -7.92
N ARG A 54 3.13 -2.01 -8.01
CA ARG A 54 3.07 -0.90 -7.05
C ARG A 54 2.37 -1.31 -5.76
N MET A 55 1.26 -2.03 -5.84
CA MET A 55 0.54 -2.54 -4.66
C MET A 55 1.45 -3.44 -3.81
N SER A 56 2.18 -4.36 -4.43
CA SER A 56 3.14 -5.23 -3.71
C SER A 56 4.27 -4.45 -3.04
N ARG A 57 4.74 -3.35 -3.65
CA ARG A 57 5.76 -2.47 -3.02
C ARG A 57 5.20 -1.74 -1.79
N ILE A 58 3.99 -1.22 -1.88
CA ILE A 58 3.30 -0.56 -0.76
C ILE A 58 3.08 -1.55 0.38
N GLU A 59 2.62 -2.77 0.06
CA GLU A 59 2.46 -3.85 1.04
C GLU A 59 3.79 -4.23 1.70
N GLU A 60 4.86 -4.38 0.93
CA GLU A 60 6.19 -4.72 1.45
C GLU A 60 6.69 -3.66 2.46
N ILE A 61 6.62 -2.37 2.10
CA ILE A 61 7.07 -1.28 2.96
C ILE A 61 6.20 -1.19 4.22
N THR A 62 4.88 -1.34 4.07
CA THR A 62 3.94 -1.30 5.19
C THR A 62 4.18 -2.45 6.17
N ASN A 63 4.37 -3.68 5.66
CA ASN A 63 4.67 -4.84 6.49
C ASN A 63 5.99 -4.66 7.23
N ARG A 64 7.02 -4.13 6.55
CA ARG A 64 8.33 -3.90 7.16
C ARG A 64 8.30 -2.80 8.22
N LEU A 65 7.53 -1.73 8.01
CA LEU A 65 7.26 -0.73 9.03
C LEU A 65 6.56 -1.35 10.25
N GLN A 66 5.55 -2.19 10.01
CA GLN A 66 4.80 -2.84 11.07
C GLN A 66 5.69 -3.75 11.92
N GLU A 67 6.55 -4.55 11.29
CA GLU A 67 7.53 -5.41 11.98
C GLU A 67 8.47 -4.60 12.87
N LEU A 68 9.02 -3.50 12.36
CA LEU A 68 9.94 -2.63 13.10
C LEU A 68 9.24 -1.94 14.28
N VAL A 69 8.00 -1.46 14.09
CA VAL A 69 7.20 -0.86 15.16
C VAL A 69 6.92 -1.88 16.26
N THR A 70 6.50 -3.10 15.90
CA THR A 70 6.26 -4.18 16.87
C THR A 70 7.54 -4.52 17.62
N TYR A 71 8.68 -4.61 16.94
CA TYR A 71 9.97 -4.85 17.57
C TYR A 71 10.31 -3.75 18.60
N LEU A 72 10.18 -2.47 18.24
CA LEU A 72 10.45 -1.35 19.16
C LEU A 72 9.51 -1.33 20.37
N ILE A 73 8.23 -1.67 20.19
CA ILE A 73 7.27 -1.78 21.30
C ILE A 73 7.70 -2.88 22.28
N ASN A 74 8.14 -4.03 21.76
CA ASN A 74 8.64 -5.13 22.59
C ASN A 74 9.90 -4.70 23.35
N GLN A 75 10.86 -4.09 22.66
CA GLN A 75 12.09 -3.58 23.29
C GLN A 75 11.80 -2.53 24.37
N ARG A 76 10.91 -1.56 24.10
CA ARG A 76 10.45 -0.58 25.09
C ARG A 76 9.90 -1.27 26.34
N THR A 77 9.09 -2.32 26.16
CA THR A 77 8.48 -3.06 27.27
C THR A 77 9.55 -3.79 28.08
N GLU A 78 10.53 -4.40 27.41
CA GLU A 78 11.67 -5.06 28.02
C GLU A 78 12.53 -4.08 28.84
N PHE A 79 12.91 -2.93 28.27
CA PHE A 79 13.65 -1.88 28.97
C PHE A 79 12.89 -1.32 30.17
N LYS A 80 11.57 -1.15 30.06
CA LYS A 80 10.74 -0.74 31.20
C LYS A 80 10.80 -1.78 32.31
N GLY A 81 10.78 -3.07 31.96
CA GLY A 81 10.98 -4.17 32.90
C GLY A 81 12.33 -4.06 33.62
N TYR A 82 13.42 -3.87 32.87
CA TYR A 82 14.76 -3.70 33.45
C TYR A 82 14.89 -2.49 34.36
N LEU A 83 14.34 -1.35 33.96
CA LEU A 83 14.36 -0.14 34.78
C LEU A 83 13.54 -0.31 36.06
N SER A 84 12.46 -1.08 36.03
CA SER A 84 11.66 -1.38 37.23
C SER A 84 12.31 -2.39 38.17
N SER A 85 13.22 -3.23 37.68
CA SER A 85 13.96 -4.21 38.48
C SER A 85 15.37 -3.76 38.87
N ALA A 86 15.83 -2.61 38.37
CA ALA A 86 17.19 -2.14 38.61
C ALA A 86 17.41 -1.79 40.08
N ILE A 87 18.59 -2.17 40.60
CA ILE A 87 19.01 -1.85 41.97
C ILE A 87 19.13 -0.33 42.11
N THR A 88 18.29 0.27 42.97
CA THR A 88 18.38 1.68 43.33
C THR A 88 19.40 1.88 44.44
N LEU A 89 20.33 2.80 44.22
CA LEU A 89 21.35 3.16 45.19
C LEU A 89 20.92 4.46 45.86
N ASP A 90 20.46 4.38 47.12
CA ASP A 90 19.92 5.52 47.88
C ASP A 90 20.97 6.56 48.27
N GLU A 91 22.24 6.17 48.29
CA GLU A 91 23.35 7.00 48.71
C GLU A 91 24.46 7.00 47.66
N SER A 92 25.13 8.15 47.51
CA SER A 92 26.28 8.28 46.61
C SER A 92 27.38 7.31 47.05
N ALA A 93 27.82 6.43 46.15
CA ALA A 93 28.93 5.50 46.41
C ALA A 93 30.18 6.22 46.93
N LEU A 94 30.39 7.45 46.48
CA LEU A 94 31.51 8.29 46.90
C LEU A 94 31.34 8.85 48.31
N SER A 95 30.12 9.18 48.76
CA SER A 95 29.90 9.66 50.13
C SER A 95 30.07 8.52 51.13
N PHE A 96 29.41 7.40 50.87
CA PHE A 96 29.50 6.20 51.68
C PHE A 96 30.95 5.73 51.84
N ALA A 97 31.67 5.55 50.72
CA ALA A 97 33.05 5.08 50.77
C ALA A 97 33.97 6.04 51.52
N ARG A 98 33.76 7.37 51.37
CA ARG A 98 34.56 8.39 52.06
C ARG A 98 34.31 8.39 53.56
N GLU A 99 33.05 8.35 53.97
CA GLU A 99 32.66 8.33 55.39
C GLU A 99 33.23 7.09 56.09
N LYS A 100 33.06 5.91 55.48
CA LYS A 100 33.53 4.65 56.06
C LYS A 100 35.06 4.54 56.07
N MET A 101 35.76 5.03 55.04
CA MET A 101 37.23 5.11 55.06
C MET A 101 37.73 6.05 56.15
N GLN A 102 37.11 7.22 56.34
CA GLN A 102 37.50 8.15 57.40
C GLN A 102 37.29 7.54 58.79
N LEU A 103 36.15 6.87 59.00
CA LEU A 103 35.88 6.18 60.25
C LEU A 103 36.92 5.08 60.53
N GLN A 104 37.23 4.26 59.52
CA GLN A 104 38.22 3.20 59.63
C GLN A 104 39.64 3.75 59.88
N GLU A 105 40.02 4.83 59.22
CA GLU A 105 41.31 5.52 59.42
C GLU A 105 41.41 6.07 60.85
N GLN A 106 40.36 6.73 61.34
CA GLN A 106 40.32 7.28 62.70
C GLN A 106 40.54 6.17 63.75
N HIS A 107 39.80 5.07 63.67
CA HIS A 107 39.94 3.96 64.61
C HIS A 107 41.31 3.28 64.49
N THR A 108 41.86 3.15 63.28
CA THR A 108 43.18 2.56 63.06
C THR A 108 44.30 3.43 63.67
N LEU A 109 44.19 4.76 63.54
CA LEU A 109 45.13 5.69 64.16
C LEU A 109 45.05 5.64 65.69
N THR A 110 43.84 5.64 66.26
CA THR A 110 43.65 5.48 67.71
C THR A 110 44.25 4.16 68.21
N MET A 111 44.07 3.06 67.46
CA MET A 111 44.69 1.78 67.81
C MET A 111 46.22 1.85 67.75
N ALA A 112 46.79 2.55 66.76
CA ALA A 112 48.24 2.74 66.66
C ALA A 112 48.79 3.55 67.84
N ASP A 113 48.12 4.63 68.25
CA ASP A 113 48.49 5.46 69.40
C ASP A 113 48.44 4.65 70.72
N SER A 114 47.39 3.84 70.90
CA SER A 114 47.26 2.94 72.05
C SER A 114 48.35 1.86 72.08
N LEU A 115 48.72 1.29 70.91
CA LEU A 115 49.80 0.32 70.81
C LEU A 115 51.18 0.93 71.10
N VAL A 116 51.44 2.16 70.61
CA VAL A 116 52.65 2.92 70.92
C VAL A 116 52.73 3.21 72.42
N SER A 117 51.61 3.62 73.03
CA SER A 117 51.54 3.88 74.47
C SER A 117 51.82 2.61 75.30
N LEU A 118 51.26 1.47 74.91
CA LEU A 118 51.55 0.17 75.54
C LEU A 118 53.00 -0.28 75.38
N ALA A 119 53.60 -0.07 74.20
CA ALA A 119 55.00 -0.39 73.94
C ALA A 119 55.93 0.49 74.79
N ASN A 120 55.65 1.79 74.88
CA ASN A 120 56.41 2.70 75.74
C ASN A 120 56.31 2.30 77.22
N HIS A 121 55.12 1.93 77.71
CA HIS A 121 54.94 1.43 79.08
C HIS A 121 55.73 0.13 79.31
N TYR A 122 55.69 -0.80 78.36
CA TYR A 122 56.49 -2.03 78.42
C TYR A 122 57.99 -1.73 78.52
N ASP A 123 58.50 -0.82 77.69
CA ASP A 123 59.91 -0.43 77.70
C ASP A 123 60.31 0.23 79.02
N GLN A 124 59.45 1.09 79.59
CA GLN A 124 59.68 1.71 80.91
C GLN A 124 59.72 0.66 82.03
N VAL A 125 58.78 -0.29 82.03
CA VAL A 125 58.77 -1.41 83.00
C VAL A 125 59.99 -2.30 82.84
N ALA A 126 60.38 -2.63 81.60
CA ALA A 126 61.55 -3.43 81.31
C ALA A 126 62.86 -2.74 81.74
N GLN A 127 62.99 -1.42 81.53
CA GLN A 127 64.14 -0.63 81.97
C GLN A 127 64.27 -0.63 83.49
N VAL A 128 63.18 -0.45 84.24
CA VAL A 128 63.18 -0.52 85.71
C VAL A 128 63.54 -1.92 86.23
N LEU A 129 63.18 -2.98 85.49
CA LEU A 129 63.48 -4.37 85.88
C LEU A 129 64.90 -4.83 85.50
N THR A 130 65.51 -4.27 84.46
CA THR A 130 66.79 -4.74 83.88
C THR A 130 67.98 -3.83 84.14
N ALA A 131 67.75 -2.54 84.38
CA ALA A 131 68.80 -1.56 84.66
C ALA A 131 68.90 -1.26 86.16
N ASP A 132 70.13 -0.98 86.61
CA ASP A 132 70.51 -0.56 87.97
C ASP A 132 70.06 0.89 88.31
N ILE A 133 68.96 1.34 87.69
CA ILE A 133 68.36 2.66 87.91
C ILE A 133 67.39 2.50 89.07
N GLN A 134 67.63 3.18 90.19
CA GLN A 134 66.64 3.31 91.27
C GLN A 134 65.57 4.28 90.78
N PRO A 135 64.36 3.82 90.39
CA PRO A 135 63.28 4.73 90.02
C PRO A 135 62.94 5.62 91.22
N THR A 136 62.65 6.88 90.95
CA THR A 136 62.10 7.78 91.97
C THR A 136 60.70 7.30 92.41
N GLU A 137 60.27 7.65 93.63
CA GLU A 137 58.91 7.30 94.10
C GLU A 137 57.81 7.82 93.15
N GLU A 138 58.06 8.94 92.49
CA GLU A 138 57.16 9.55 91.50
C GLU A 138 57.06 8.69 90.23
N GLU A 139 58.18 8.21 89.69
CA GLU A 139 58.21 7.30 88.52
C GLU A 139 57.56 5.94 88.84
N LEU A 140 57.76 5.42 90.05
CA LEU A 140 57.14 4.17 90.50
C LEU A 140 55.62 4.31 90.67
N TYR A 141 55.16 5.49 91.10
CA TYR A 141 53.74 5.81 91.21
C TYR A 141 53.07 5.87 89.83
N VAL A 142 53.71 6.55 88.85
CA VAL A 142 53.24 6.63 87.46
C VAL A 142 53.15 5.23 86.84
N LEU A 143 54.22 4.42 86.94
CA LEU A 143 54.22 3.04 86.41
C LEU A 143 53.07 2.18 86.98
N LYS A 144 52.80 2.32 88.28
CA LYS A 144 51.73 1.58 88.96
C LYS A 144 50.35 2.07 88.53
N SER A 145 50.19 3.37 88.29
CA SER A 145 48.98 3.96 87.73
C SER A 145 48.73 3.43 86.32
N ASP A 146 49.73 3.55 85.43
CA ASP A 146 49.65 3.13 84.04
C ASP A 146 49.38 1.63 83.91
N THR A 147 49.96 0.80 84.79
CA THR A 147 49.69 -0.64 84.86
C THR A 147 48.22 -0.96 85.17
N ASN A 148 47.52 -0.12 85.94
CA ASN A 148 46.08 -0.30 86.18
C ASN A 148 45.24 0.12 84.96
N GLU A 149 45.75 1.04 84.14
CA GLU A 149 45.08 1.54 82.93
C GLU A 149 45.25 0.61 81.71
N VAL A 150 46.28 -0.24 81.69
CA VAL A 150 46.53 -1.20 80.60
C VAL A 150 45.28 -2.03 80.24
N MET A 151 44.52 -2.50 81.24
CA MET A 151 43.32 -3.31 80.98
C MET A 151 42.21 -2.50 80.30
N VAL A 152 42.13 -1.20 80.59
CA VAL A 152 41.18 -0.27 79.95
C VAL A 152 41.60 -0.03 78.49
N ILE A 153 42.89 0.25 78.25
CA ILE A 153 43.45 0.46 76.91
C ILE A 153 43.29 -0.79 76.03
N ILE A 154 43.48 -1.99 76.59
CA ILE A 154 43.22 -3.25 75.86
C ILE A 154 41.73 -3.40 75.51
N GLY A 155 40.81 -3.00 76.40
CA GLY A 155 39.38 -2.96 76.11
C GLY A 155 39.05 -2.02 74.96
N GLU A 156 39.58 -0.80 74.98
CA GLU A 156 39.40 0.19 73.90
C GLU A 156 39.99 -0.28 72.56
N LEU A 157 41.11 -1.01 72.58
CA LEU A 157 41.69 -1.65 71.40
C LEU A 157 40.79 -2.74 70.83
N GLN A 158 40.17 -3.55 71.69
CA GLN A 158 39.22 -4.59 71.27
C GLN A 158 37.95 -3.99 70.67
N ASP A 159 37.42 -2.92 71.27
CA ASP A 159 36.25 -2.20 70.77
C ASP A 159 36.56 -1.53 69.42
N SER A 160 37.73 -0.89 69.30
CA SER A 160 38.19 -0.28 68.04
C SER A 160 38.38 -1.32 66.94
N LEU A 161 38.95 -2.49 67.27
CA LEU A 161 39.08 -3.61 66.33
C LEU A 161 37.72 -4.12 65.86
N ALA A 162 36.76 -4.28 66.78
CA ALA A 162 35.41 -4.71 66.44
C ALA A 162 34.70 -3.71 65.50
N LEU A 163 34.87 -2.40 65.74
CA LEU A 163 34.34 -1.34 64.88
C LEU A 163 34.96 -1.35 63.49
N VAL A 164 36.29 -1.52 63.39
CA VAL A 164 36.99 -1.65 62.10
C VAL A 164 36.51 -2.88 61.33
N GLN A 165 36.34 -4.01 62.01
CA GLN A 165 35.83 -5.24 61.40
C GLN A 165 34.39 -5.07 60.88
N ALA A 166 33.48 -4.53 61.71
CA ALA A 166 32.10 -4.28 61.31
C ALA A 166 32.01 -3.30 60.12
N THR A 167 32.82 -2.25 60.13
CA THR A 167 32.91 -1.28 59.01
C THR A 167 33.42 -1.95 57.74
N SER A 168 34.42 -2.84 57.84
CA SER A 168 34.93 -3.60 56.70
C SER A 168 33.89 -4.55 56.10
N GLU A 169 33.08 -5.21 56.93
CA GLU A 169 31.98 -6.06 56.47
C GLU A 169 30.92 -5.23 55.73
N GLU A 170 30.55 -4.07 56.27
CA GLU A 170 29.59 -3.16 55.66
C GLU A 170 30.08 -2.66 54.28
N ILE A 171 31.35 -2.28 54.18
CA ILE A 171 31.99 -1.91 52.91
C ILE A 171 31.93 -3.07 51.91
N SER A 172 32.25 -4.29 52.32
CA SER A 172 32.24 -5.47 51.44
C SER A 172 30.84 -5.80 50.91
N ILE A 173 29.81 -5.70 51.75
CA ILE A 173 28.41 -5.88 51.33
C ILE A 173 28.04 -4.81 50.29
N ARG A 174 28.42 -3.56 50.53
CA ARG A 174 28.12 -2.45 49.63
C ARG A 174 28.87 -2.57 48.30
N GLU A 175 30.13 -3.00 48.34
CA GLU A 175 30.93 -3.30 47.15
C GLU A 175 30.22 -4.35 46.27
N HIS A 176 29.74 -5.44 46.87
CA HIS A 176 29.02 -6.47 46.13
C HIS A 176 27.72 -5.94 45.48
N LEU A 177 26.99 -5.07 46.20
CA LEU A 177 25.80 -4.41 45.67
C LEU A 177 26.14 -3.51 44.47
N TYR A 178 27.18 -2.68 44.58
CA TYR A 178 27.63 -1.81 43.49
C TYR A 178 28.14 -2.62 42.29
N ALA A 179 28.88 -3.69 42.52
CA ALA A 179 29.36 -4.57 41.45
C ALA A 179 28.18 -5.21 40.68
N THR A 180 27.15 -5.67 41.40
CA THR A 180 25.95 -6.25 40.79
C THR A 180 25.18 -5.20 40.00
N ALA A 181 24.91 -4.03 40.59
CA ALA A 181 24.23 -2.92 39.90
C ALA A 181 25.00 -2.44 38.65
N TYR A 182 26.34 -2.42 38.72
CA TYR A 182 27.19 -2.08 37.58
C TYR A 182 27.07 -3.13 36.47
N GLN A 183 27.09 -4.42 36.80
CA GLN A 183 26.93 -5.50 35.81
C GLN A 183 25.55 -5.43 35.13
N GLU A 184 24.48 -5.15 35.89
CA GLU A 184 23.14 -4.91 35.34
C GLU A 184 23.13 -3.71 34.38
N ALA A 185 23.74 -2.59 34.77
CA ALA A 185 23.83 -1.41 33.93
C ALA A 185 24.59 -1.70 32.62
N VAL A 186 25.72 -2.40 32.69
CA VAL A 186 26.49 -2.83 31.50
C VAL A 186 25.65 -3.73 30.60
N ALA A 187 24.86 -4.65 31.16
CA ALA A 187 23.97 -5.51 30.39
C ALA A 187 22.89 -4.69 29.66
N ILE A 188 22.32 -3.68 30.32
CA ILE A 188 21.34 -2.76 29.70
C ILE A 188 22.01 -1.97 28.58
N PHE A 189 23.21 -1.42 28.78
CA PHE A 189 23.92 -0.67 27.72
C PHE A 189 24.21 -1.53 26.50
N LYS A 190 24.63 -2.80 26.67
CA LYS A 190 24.82 -3.73 25.55
C LYS A 190 23.52 -4.00 24.78
N LYS A 191 22.38 -4.04 25.46
CA LYS A 191 21.07 -4.16 24.80
C LYS A 191 20.71 -2.91 24.01
N ILE A 192 21.03 -1.72 24.54
CA ILE A 192 20.86 -0.46 23.82
C ILE A 192 21.74 -0.44 22.56
N GLU A 193 23.00 -0.85 22.66
CA GLU A 193 23.90 -0.98 21.50
C GLU A 193 23.34 -1.95 20.46
N ALA A 194 22.75 -3.07 20.88
CA ALA A 194 22.11 -4.03 19.98
C ALA A 194 20.89 -3.46 19.21
N LEU A 195 20.32 -2.33 19.63
CA LEU A 195 19.27 -1.62 18.88
C LEU A 195 19.80 -0.87 17.66
N GLU A 196 21.11 -0.58 17.59
CA GLU A 196 21.70 0.22 16.51
C GLU A 196 21.28 -0.24 15.10
N PRO A 197 21.43 -1.53 14.71
CA PRO A 197 21.04 -1.98 13.37
C PRO A 197 19.54 -1.79 13.11
N TYR A 198 18.69 -1.93 14.13
CA TYR A 198 17.25 -1.74 14.00
C TYR A 198 16.89 -0.27 13.83
N LEU A 199 17.55 0.64 14.55
CA LEU A 199 17.37 2.07 14.39
C LEU A 199 17.84 2.54 13.01
N ARG A 200 18.96 2.00 12.50
CA ARG A 200 19.42 2.27 11.13
C ARG A 200 18.40 1.78 10.10
N SER A 201 17.96 0.54 10.22
CA SER A 201 16.90 -0.04 9.37
C SER A 201 15.63 0.80 9.40
N LEU A 202 15.23 1.30 10.57
CA LEU A 202 14.07 2.15 10.72
C LEU A 202 14.23 3.49 9.97
N VAL A 203 15.37 4.15 10.06
CA VAL A 203 15.63 5.37 9.28
C VAL A 203 15.58 5.09 7.77
N GLU A 204 16.12 3.96 7.31
CA GLU A 204 16.06 3.57 5.90
C GLU A 204 14.63 3.32 5.43
N VAL A 205 13.84 2.59 6.22
CA VAL A 205 12.45 2.33 5.91
C VAL A 205 11.63 3.63 5.95
N PHE A 206 11.87 4.54 6.89
CA PHE A 206 11.20 5.85 6.91
C PHE A 206 11.55 6.70 5.69
N ARG A 207 12.81 6.73 5.26
CA ARG A 207 13.19 7.40 3.99
C ARG A 207 12.48 6.80 2.78
N THR A 208 12.33 5.48 2.76
CA THR A 208 11.60 4.78 1.70
C THR A 208 10.09 5.01 1.81
N ALA A 209 9.58 5.22 3.02
CA ALA A 209 8.18 5.57 3.26
C ALA A 209 7.87 7.03 2.88
N GLU A 210 8.85 7.94 2.89
CA GLU A 210 8.66 9.29 2.36
C GLU A 210 8.37 9.28 0.85
N SER A 211 8.97 8.36 0.09
CA SER A 211 8.61 8.13 -1.32
C SER A 211 7.24 7.45 -1.52
N LEU A 212 6.64 6.92 -0.45
CA LEU A 212 5.36 6.21 -0.51
C LEU A 212 4.20 7.15 -0.87
N ASP A 213 4.25 8.43 -0.51
CA ASP A 213 3.18 9.40 -0.87
C ASP A 213 3.07 9.54 -2.41
N GLU A 214 4.22 9.58 -3.10
CA GLU A 214 4.25 9.61 -4.56
C GLU A 214 3.75 8.30 -5.17
N ASP A 215 4.12 7.16 -4.58
CA ASP A 215 3.63 5.84 -4.99
C ASP A 215 2.12 5.70 -4.76
N PHE A 216 1.57 6.20 -3.65
CA PHE A 216 0.13 6.23 -3.38
C PHE A 216 -0.61 7.07 -4.40
N ARG A 217 -0.19 8.31 -4.63
CA ARG A 217 -0.81 9.20 -5.63
C ARG A 217 -0.77 8.60 -7.03
N SER A 218 0.34 7.96 -7.37
CA SER A 218 0.49 7.29 -8.67
C SER A 218 -0.40 6.05 -8.78
N THR A 219 -0.53 5.28 -7.70
CA THR A 219 -1.44 4.14 -7.62
C THR A 219 -2.89 4.56 -7.72
N GLU A 220 -3.29 5.66 -7.07
CA GLU A 220 -4.63 6.25 -7.20
C GLU A 220 -4.94 6.64 -8.65
N LYS A 221 -3.98 7.25 -9.37
CA LYS A 221 -4.12 7.56 -10.80
C LYS A 221 -4.31 6.30 -11.64
N LEU A 222 -3.51 5.26 -11.41
CA LEU A 222 -3.62 3.97 -12.08
C LEU A 222 -4.98 3.31 -11.83
N ILE A 223 -5.48 3.34 -10.58
CA ILE A 223 -6.80 2.82 -10.22
C ILE A 223 -7.90 3.62 -10.93
N ALA A 224 -7.78 4.95 -10.99
CA ALA A 224 -8.73 5.81 -11.70
C ALA A 224 -8.74 5.53 -13.21
N GLU A 225 -7.58 5.28 -13.81
CA GLU A 225 -7.45 4.89 -15.21
C GLU A 225 -8.08 3.51 -15.48
N ILE A 226 -7.78 2.51 -14.64
CA ILE A 226 -8.38 1.17 -14.68
C ILE A 226 -9.91 1.25 -14.60
N ASN A 227 -10.45 2.07 -13.71
CA ASN A 227 -11.89 2.26 -13.56
C ASN A 227 -12.50 2.95 -14.78
N SER A 228 -11.84 3.99 -15.28
CA SER A 228 -12.26 4.71 -16.49
C SER A 228 -12.29 3.77 -17.70
N LEU A 229 -11.28 2.89 -17.81
CA LEU A 229 -11.19 1.89 -18.87
C LEU A 229 -12.26 0.80 -18.74
N ALA A 230 -12.59 0.39 -17.52
CA ALA A 230 -13.69 -0.53 -17.27
C ALA A 230 -15.04 0.05 -17.72
N ILE A 231 -15.31 1.32 -17.42
CA ILE A 231 -16.50 2.04 -17.89
C ILE A 231 -16.49 2.13 -19.42
N TRP A 232 -15.35 2.51 -20.01
CA TRP A 232 -15.22 2.58 -21.47
C TRP A 232 -15.52 1.24 -22.15
N TYR A 233 -15.06 0.12 -21.59
CA TYR A 233 -15.35 -1.22 -22.12
C TYR A 233 -16.83 -1.61 -22.00
N GLU A 234 -17.50 -1.19 -20.94
CA GLU A 234 -18.94 -1.38 -20.78
C GLU A 234 -19.71 -0.56 -21.83
N GLU A 235 -19.35 0.70 -22.01
CA GLU A 235 -19.94 1.56 -23.05
C GLU A 235 -19.64 1.06 -24.46
N PHE A 236 -18.45 0.51 -24.71
CA PHE A 236 -18.11 -0.13 -25.98
C PHE A 236 -19.00 -1.35 -26.24
N HIS A 237 -19.23 -2.19 -25.23
CA HIS A 237 -20.14 -3.33 -25.33
C HIS A 237 -21.58 -2.88 -25.66
N ASN A 238 -22.08 -1.88 -24.94
CA ASN A 238 -23.43 -1.34 -25.14
C ASN A 238 -23.59 -0.68 -26.52
N SER A 239 -22.58 0.10 -26.93
CA SER A 239 -22.55 0.77 -28.24
C SER A 239 -22.56 -0.20 -29.41
N TYR A 240 -21.91 -1.37 -29.26
CA TYR A 240 -22.01 -2.42 -30.28
C TYR A 240 -23.44 -2.99 -30.38
N GLY A 241 -24.14 -3.15 -29.25
CA GLY A 241 -25.57 -3.49 -29.26
C GLY A 241 -26.40 -2.46 -30.04
N ALA A 242 -26.21 -1.17 -29.74
CA ALA A 242 -26.88 -0.08 -30.46
C ALA A 242 -26.54 -0.06 -31.96
N LEU A 243 -25.29 -0.35 -32.34
CA LEU A 243 -24.87 -0.46 -33.74
C LEU A 243 -25.67 -1.54 -34.47
N THR A 244 -25.86 -2.72 -33.87
CA THR A 244 -26.64 -3.79 -34.51
C THR A 244 -28.10 -3.40 -34.74
N LEU A 245 -28.72 -2.70 -33.78
CA LEU A 245 -30.08 -2.15 -33.93
C LEU A 245 -30.16 -1.12 -35.07
N GLU A 246 -29.18 -0.21 -35.14
CA GLU A 246 -29.15 0.84 -36.15
C GLU A 246 -28.95 0.25 -37.57
N ILE A 247 -28.13 -0.79 -37.72
CA ILE A 247 -27.97 -1.49 -39.00
C ILE A 247 -29.32 -2.06 -39.48
N VAL A 248 -30.09 -2.71 -38.59
CA VAL A 248 -31.42 -3.25 -38.94
C VAL A 248 -32.38 -2.13 -39.31
N ARG A 249 -32.42 -1.05 -38.53
CA ARG A 249 -33.27 0.11 -38.80
C ARG A 249 -32.96 0.72 -40.17
N ARG A 250 -31.68 0.85 -40.52
CA ARG A 250 -31.26 1.38 -41.83
C ARG A 250 -31.68 0.46 -42.98
N HIS A 251 -31.62 -0.85 -42.81
CA HIS A 251 -32.13 -1.79 -43.81
C HIS A 251 -33.63 -1.65 -44.02
N GLN A 252 -34.43 -1.58 -42.95
CA GLN A 252 -35.88 -1.37 -43.05
C GLN A 252 -36.22 -0.06 -43.76
N ALA A 253 -35.49 1.02 -43.45
CA ALA A 253 -35.67 2.31 -44.13
C ALA A 253 -35.34 2.23 -45.63
N HIS A 254 -34.26 1.53 -45.97
CA HIS A 254 -33.86 1.32 -47.36
C HIS A 254 -34.86 0.45 -48.14
N GLU A 255 -35.35 -0.64 -47.55
CA GLU A 255 -36.41 -1.47 -48.13
C GLU A 255 -37.70 -0.67 -48.36
N ALA A 256 -38.10 0.15 -47.39
CA ALA A 256 -39.26 1.03 -47.53
C ALA A 256 -39.09 2.04 -48.67
N GLN A 257 -37.89 2.63 -48.82
CA GLN A 257 -37.57 3.51 -49.95
C GLN A 257 -37.59 2.77 -51.29
N GLN A 258 -37.05 1.56 -51.35
CA GLN A 258 -37.10 0.74 -52.56
C GLN A 258 -38.53 0.37 -52.93
N GLN A 259 -39.37 0.01 -51.96
CA GLN A 259 -40.78 -0.29 -52.22
C GLN A 259 -41.52 0.93 -52.75
N LEU A 260 -41.31 2.10 -52.15
CA LEU A 260 -41.89 3.35 -52.62
C LEU A 260 -41.47 3.65 -54.07
N ALA A 261 -40.19 3.49 -54.39
CA ALA A 261 -39.69 3.68 -55.75
C ALA A 261 -40.34 2.72 -56.76
N ARG A 262 -40.48 1.43 -56.39
CA ARG A 262 -41.18 0.44 -57.22
C ARG A 262 -42.65 0.79 -57.44
N ASP A 263 -43.34 1.23 -56.39
CA ASP A 263 -44.74 1.66 -56.48
C ASP A 263 -44.89 2.89 -57.38
N PHE A 264 -43.96 3.85 -57.33
CA PHE A 264 -43.95 5.00 -58.24
C PHE A 264 -43.70 4.58 -59.70
N ILE A 265 -42.72 3.70 -59.94
CA ILE A 265 -42.46 3.17 -61.29
C ILE A 265 -43.70 2.48 -61.85
N ALA A 266 -44.31 1.58 -61.08
CA ALA A 266 -45.53 0.86 -61.51
C ALA A 266 -46.70 1.83 -61.79
N ARG A 267 -46.86 2.89 -60.99
CA ARG A 267 -47.89 3.92 -61.22
C ARG A 267 -47.62 4.73 -62.49
N MET A 268 -46.37 5.09 -62.76
CA MET A 268 -45.99 5.81 -63.98
C MET A 268 -46.17 4.93 -65.23
N GLU A 269 -45.79 3.66 -65.17
CA GLU A 269 -46.02 2.69 -66.25
C GLU A 269 -47.50 2.51 -66.56
N ALA A 270 -48.34 2.36 -65.52
CA ALA A 270 -49.79 2.27 -65.68
C ALA A 270 -50.37 3.56 -66.32
N SER A 271 -49.97 4.74 -65.85
CA SER A 271 -50.39 6.02 -66.42
C SER A 271 -49.94 6.19 -67.88
N TYR A 272 -48.76 5.70 -68.23
CA TYR A 272 -48.25 5.74 -69.61
C TYR A 272 -49.07 4.81 -70.52
N ALA A 273 -49.39 3.60 -70.04
CA ALA A 273 -50.23 2.64 -70.77
C ALA A 273 -51.65 3.18 -71.02
N ASP A 274 -52.25 3.83 -70.02
CA ASP A 274 -53.58 4.45 -70.11
C ASP A 274 -53.61 5.60 -71.13
N GLU A 275 -52.59 6.46 -71.14
CA GLU A 275 -52.44 7.54 -72.14
C GLU A 275 -52.23 6.96 -73.54
N MET A 276 -51.40 5.91 -73.68
CA MET A 276 -51.20 5.24 -74.96
C MET A 276 -52.49 4.61 -75.50
N TYR A 277 -53.25 3.94 -74.63
CA TYR A 277 -54.55 3.38 -74.99
C TYR A 277 -55.53 4.47 -75.43
N SER A 278 -55.58 5.60 -74.69
CA SER A 278 -56.43 6.75 -75.02
C SER A 278 -56.06 7.38 -76.37
N ARG A 279 -54.77 7.55 -76.67
CA ARG A 279 -54.28 8.03 -77.98
C ARG A 279 -54.61 7.06 -79.11
N ALA A 280 -54.45 5.75 -78.90
CA ALA A 280 -54.80 4.73 -79.88
C ALA A 280 -56.30 4.76 -80.21
N LEU A 281 -57.15 4.83 -79.18
CA LEU A 281 -58.61 4.92 -79.34
C LEU A 281 -59.03 6.21 -80.07
N PHE A 282 -58.41 7.35 -79.74
CA PHE A 282 -58.66 8.59 -80.45
C PHE A 282 -58.24 8.50 -81.92
N SER A 283 -57.03 7.96 -82.19
CA SER A 283 -56.50 7.80 -83.55
C SER A 283 -57.38 6.88 -84.39
N GLU A 284 -57.87 5.78 -83.83
CA GLU A 284 -58.82 4.88 -84.51
C GLU A 284 -60.13 5.60 -84.89
N ARG A 285 -60.69 6.39 -83.97
CA ARG A 285 -61.98 7.06 -84.17
C ARG A 285 -61.90 8.26 -85.11
N HIS A 286 -60.87 9.08 -84.96
CA HIS A 286 -60.77 10.41 -85.59
C HIS A 286 -59.62 10.55 -86.58
N GLY A 287 -58.58 9.72 -86.49
CA GLY A 287 -57.33 9.87 -87.24
C GLY A 287 -57.52 9.87 -88.77
N LYS A 288 -58.45 9.05 -89.29
CA LYS A 288 -58.76 9.01 -90.73
C LYS A 288 -59.37 10.30 -91.30
N PHE A 289 -59.83 11.21 -90.44
CA PHE A 289 -60.43 12.48 -90.82
C PHE A 289 -59.52 13.69 -90.53
N LEU A 290 -58.33 13.46 -89.97
CA LEU A 290 -57.39 14.51 -89.59
C LEU A 290 -56.16 14.47 -90.51
N PRO A 291 -55.88 15.55 -91.27
CA PRO A 291 -54.63 15.66 -92.02
C PRO A 291 -53.43 15.64 -91.08
N VAL A 292 -52.38 14.90 -91.45
CA VAL A 292 -51.16 14.74 -90.64
C VAL A 292 -50.48 16.09 -90.36
N ASP A 293 -50.59 17.04 -91.29
CA ASP A 293 -49.95 18.37 -91.18
C ASP A 293 -50.65 19.31 -90.19
N LEU A 294 -51.82 18.96 -89.64
CA LEU A 294 -52.55 19.82 -88.70
C LEU A 294 -51.81 19.97 -87.36
N CYS A 295 -51.17 18.91 -86.89
CA CYS A 295 -50.33 18.92 -85.69
C CYS A 295 -49.34 17.74 -85.75
N PRO A 296 -48.11 17.94 -86.26
CA PRO A 296 -47.12 16.87 -86.42
C PRO A 296 -46.74 16.17 -85.09
N ALA A 297 -46.71 16.91 -83.99
CA ALA A 297 -46.42 16.40 -82.64
C ALA A 297 -47.49 15.44 -82.10
N PHE A 298 -48.63 15.32 -82.79
CA PHE A 298 -49.69 14.38 -82.42
C PHE A 298 -49.25 12.91 -82.56
N ALA A 299 -48.30 12.62 -83.44
CA ALA A 299 -47.75 11.28 -83.64
C ALA A 299 -46.64 10.91 -82.64
N ASP A 300 -46.16 11.86 -81.83
CA ASP A 300 -45.09 11.62 -80.89
C ASP A 300 -45.56 10.70 -79.75
N PRO A 301 -44.70 9.79 -79.26
CA PRO A 301 -45.01 9.01 -78.06
C PRO A 301 -45.16 9.93 -76.84
N PRO A 302 -45.95 9.52 -75.82
CA PRO A 302 -46.03 10.26 -74.57
C PRO A 302 -44.65 10.33 -73.89
N VAL A 303 -44.47 11.34 -73.04
CA VAL A 303 -43.25 11.49 -72.25
C VAL A 303 -43.14 10.35 -71.23
N GLN A 304 -41.96 9.72 -71.15
CA GLN A 304 -41.64 8.74 -70.13
C GLN A 304 -40.79 9.38 -69.02
N TYR A 305 -41.05 8.97 -67.77
CA TYR A 305 -40.31 9.38 -66.59
C TYR A 305 -39.66 8.17 -65.94
N GLU A 306 -38.40 8.29 -65.52
CA GLU A 306 -37.64 7.23 -64.84
C GLU A 306 -37.25 7.65 -63.41
N VAL A 307 -37.21 6.67 -62.51
CA VAL A 307 -36.71 6.83 -61.13
C VAL A 307 -35.42 6.04 -61.00
N ILE A 308 -34.30 6.73 -60.78
CA ILE A 308 -32.97 6.12 -60.72
C ILE A 308 -32.38 6.29 -59.30
N PRO A 309 -31.99 5.20 -58.61
CA PRO A 309 -31.32 5.29 -57.32
C PRO A 309 -29.94 5.93 -57.46
N HIS A 310 -29.61 6.85 -56.56
CA HIS A 310 -28.30 7.49 -56.50
C HIS A 310 -27.50 6.97 -55.30
N GLY A 311 -26.29 6.47 -55.56
CA GLY A 311 -25.39 5.90 -54.55
C GLY A 311 -25.47 4.38 -54.42
N GLU A 312 -24.44 3.79 -53.82
CA GLU A 312 -24.37 2.35 -53.57
C GLU A 312 -24.71 2.02 -52.11
N TRP A 313 -25.63 1.07 -51.91
CA TRP A 313 -25.91 0.49 -50.60
C TRP A 313 -24.81 -0.53 -50.25
N ARG A 314 -24.01 -0.24 -49.22
CA ARG A 314 -22.87 -1.08 -48.79
C ARG A 314 -22.99 -1.61 -47.35
N LEU A 315 -24.11 -1.34 -46.68
CA LEU A 315 -24.33 -1.83 -45.31
C LEU A 315 -24.59 -3.35 -45.35
N PRO A 316 -23.87 -4.15 -44.54
CA PRO A 316 -24.10 -5.59 -44.48
C PRO A 316 -25.38 -5.92 -43.72
N MET A 317 -26.10 -6.92 -44.20
CA MET A 317 -27.23 -7.48 -43.46
C MET A 317 -26.72 -8.36 -42.32
N PRO A 318 -27.11 -8.12 -41.05
CA PRO A 318 -26.76 -9.00 -39.95
C PRO A 318 -27.31 -10.42 -40.17
N THR A 319 -26.64 -11.42 -39.58
CA THR A 319 -27.10 -12.81 -39.63
C THR A 319 -28.44 -13.00 -38.91
N ARG A 320 -29.17 -14.07 -39.27
CA ARG A 320 -30.46 -14.40 -38.67
C ARG A 320 -30.41 -14.54 -37.14
N ALA A 321 -29.29 -15.03 -36.60
CA ALA A 321 -29.09 -15.13 -35.15
C ALA A 321 -29.02 -13.74 -34.48
N THR A 322 -28.30 -12.79 -35.09
CA THR A 322 -28.22 -11.40 -34.61
C THR A 322 -29.56 -10.69 -34.75
N LEU A 323 -30.32 -10.95 -35.81
CA LEU A 323 -31.67 -10.41 -35.99
C LEU A 323 -32.64 -10.87 -34.89
N GLN A 324 -32.60 -12.15 -34.51
CA GLN A 324 -33.41 -12.68 -33.39
C GLN A 324 -33.06 -12.00 -32.06
N LEU A 325 -31.76 -11.82 -31.77
CA LEU A 325 -31.32 -11.10 -30.57
C LEU A 325 -31.76 -9.64 -30.56
N VAL A 326 -31.76 -8.98 -31.73
CA VAL A 326 -32.26 -7.62 -31.91
C VAL A 326 -33.77 -7.54 -31.68
N GLU A 327 -34.54 -8.48 -32.20
CA GLU A 327 -36.00 -8.55 -31.99
C GLU A 327 -36.34 -8.78 -30.50
N GLU A 328 -35.64 -9.69 -29.83
CA GLU A 328 -35.78 -9.92 -28.40
C GLU A 328 -35.39 -8.71 -27.55
N ALA A 329 -34.40 -7.93 -27.97
CA ALA A 329 -34.02 -6.68 -27.30
C ALA A 329 -35.11 -5.61 -27.49
N ARG A 330 -35.64 -5.47 -28.71
CA ARG A 330 -36.70 -4.50 -29.03
C ARG A 330 -37.99 -4.77 -28.27
N ASN A 331 -38.35 -6.05 -28.10
CA ASN A 331 -39.53 -6.45 -27.33
C ASN A 331 -39.37 -6.17 -25.83
N ARG A 332 -38.15 -6.37 -25.27
CA ARG A 332 -37.85 -6.06 -23.86
C ARG A 332 -37.91 -4.57 -23.54
N ASP A 333 -37.46 -3.71 -24.45
CA ASP A 333 -37.56 -2.25 -24.26
C ASP A 333 -39.00 -1.74 -24.40
N TYR A 334 -39.80 -2.39 -25.23
CA TYR A 334 -41.24 -2.12 -25.35
C TYR A 334 -42.00 -2.48 -24.07
N ASP A 335 -41.71 -3.63 -23.46
CA ASP A 335 -42.33 -4.07 -22.20
C ASP A 335 -41.91 -3.20 -21.00
N ARG A 336 -40.67 -2.70 -20.98
CA ARG A 336 -40.21 -1.75 -19.95
C ARG A 336 -40.85 -0.37 -20.10
N SER A 337 -41.07 0.08 -21.33
CA SER A 337 -41.72 1.37 -21.61
C SER A 337 -43.24 1.34 -21.41
N ALA A 338 -43.86 0.15 -21.43
CA ALA A 338 -45.28 -0.05 -21.17
C ALA A 338 -45.61 -0.23 -19.67
N HIS A 339 -44.61 -0.32 -18.80
CA HIS A 339 -44.75 -0.54 -17.35
C HIS A 339 -44.10 0.56 -16.49
N ALA A 340 -43.57 1.62 -17.13
CA ALA A 340 -43.20 2.90 -16.51
C ALA A 340 -44.28 3.93 -16.85
#